data_AF-A0A7S3HQH8-F1
#
_entry.id   AF-A0A7S3HQH8-F1
#
_cell.length_a   1.000
_cell.length_b   1.000
_cell.length_c   1.000
_cell.angle_alpha   90.00
_cell.angle_beta   90.00
_cell.angle_gamma   90.00
#
_symmetry.space_group_name_H-M   'P 1'
#
loop_
_entity.id
_entity.type
_entity.pdbx_description
1 polymer ?
#
loop_
_entity_poly.entity_id
_entity_poly.type
_entity_poly.pdbx_seq_one_letter_code
_entity_poly.pdbx_strand_id
1 'polypeptide(L)'
;GMETGIVVNPQWYPGLSRQSSFEDFQGLLHLRGQHNCPAPCRKLPPSFCHTASAGEDCHRHVTWAMQVGIKTMPAMYPATLTEDSSFESFQAFLHHIHHGDCLAPCEV
;
A
#
# COMPACT_ATOMS: atom_id res chain seq x y z
N GLY A 1 -9.83 5.52 -17.27
CA GLY A 1 -9.56 4.68 -16.10
C GLY A 1 -10.74 3.78 -15.80
N MET A 2 -10.63 2.89 -14.82
CA MET A 2 -11.69 1.92 -14.45
C MET A 2 -13.06 2.59 -14.27
N GLU A 3 -13.11 3.77 -13.66
CA GLU A 3 -14.35 4.53 -13.40
C GLU A 3 -15.02 5.04 -14.68
N THR A 4 -14.25 5.58 -15.63
CA THR A 4 -14.80 6.06 -16.91
C THR A 4 -15.21 4.89 -17.79
N GLY A 5 -14.39 3.83 -17.82
CA GLY A 5 -14.60 2.65 -18.66
C GLY A 5 -15.91 1.95 -18.33
N ILE A 6 -16.24 1.82 -17.04
CA ILE A 6 -17.46 1.12 -16.61
C ILE A 6 -18.74 1.92 -16.85
N VAL A 7 -18.66 3.24 -16.88
CA VAL A 7 -19.81 4.10 -17.22
C VAL A 7 -20.05 4.12 -18.73
N VAL A 8 -18.99 4.23 -19.53
CA VAL A 8 -19.11 4.37 -21.00
C VAL A 8 -19.35 3.01 -21.66
N ASN A 9 -18.76 1.93 -21.16
CA ASN A 9 -18.84 0.59 -21.74
C ASN A 9 -19.07 -0.49 -20.66
N PRO A 10 -20.21 -0.49 -19.94
CA PRO A 10 -20.48 -1.45 -18.87
C PRO A 10 -20.41 -2.91 -19.34
N GLN A 11 -20.75 -3.18 -20.61
CA GLN A 11 -20.66 -4.52 -21.21
C GLN A 11 -19.23 -5.09 -21.28
N TRP A 12 -18.20 -4.25 -21.23
CA TRP A 12 -16.81 -4.72 -21.15
C TRP A 12 -16.49 -5.31 -19.78
N TYR A 13 -17.24 -4.94 -18.75
CA TYR A 13 -16.99 -5.29 -17.36
C TYR A 13 -18.22 -5.96 -16.71
N PRO A 14 -18.72 -7.08 -17.25
CA PRO A 14 -19.93 -7.70 -16.72
C PRO A 14 -19.73 -8.14 -15.27
N GLY A 15 -20.72 -7.82 -14.43
CA GLY A 15 -20.68 -8.10 -12.99
C GLY A 15 -19.89 -7.09 -12.17
N LEU A 16 -19.19 -6.13 -12.78
CA LEU A 16 -18.54 -5.02 -12.09
C LEU A 16 -19.43 -3.78 -12.09
N SER A 17 -19.18 -2.87 -11.14
CA SER A 17 -19.84 -1.58 -11.05
C SER A 17 -18.85 -0.48 -10.66
N ARG A 18 -19.34 0.75 -10.51
CA ARG A 18 -18.54 1.86 -9.95
C ARG A 18 -18.09 1.62 -8.50
N GLN A 19 -18.68 0.65 -7.81
CA GLN A 19 -18.29 0.27 -6.44
C GLN A 19 -17.25 -0.86 -6.42
N SER A 20 -16.95 -1.48 -7.57
CA SER A 20 -15.94 -2.52 -7.67
C SER A 20 -14.54 -1.95 -7.36
N SER A 21 -13.77 -2.72 -6.62
CA SER A 21 -12.38 -2.41 -6.26
C SER A 21 -11.42 -2.64 -7.42
N PHE A 22 -10.20 -2.10 -7.33
CA PHE A 22 -9.14 -2.37 -8.30
C PHE A 22 -8.92 -3.87 -8.50
N GLU A 23 -8.95 -4.64 -7.41
CA GLU A 23 -8.74 -6.08 -7.44
C GLU A 23 -9.88 -6.84 -8.14
N ASP A 24 -11.12 -6.32 -8.12
CA ASP A 24 -12.23 -6.90 -8.87
C ASP A 24 -12.02 -6.74 -10.38
N PHE A 25 -11.52 -5.57 -10.81
CA PHE A 25 -11.13 -5.35 -12.21
C PHE A 25 -9.94 -6.23 -12.60
N GLN A 26 -8.91 -6.31 -11.76
CA GLN A 26 -7.77 -7.19 -11.99
C GLN A 26 -8.22 -8.65 -12.10
N GLY A 27 -9.12 -9.10 -11.21
CA GLY A 27 -9.70 -10.44 -11.25
C GLY A 27 -10.43 -10.75 -12.54
N LEU A 28 -11.26 -9.83 -13.04
CA LEU A 28 -11.96 -10.00 -14.31
C LEU A 28 -10.99 -10.07 -15.50
N LEU A 29 -10.00 -9.18 -15.54
CA LEU A 29 -9.00 -9.15 -16.62
C LEU A 29 -8.15 -10.41 -16.61
N HIS A 30 -7.72 -10.85 -15.42
CA HIS A 30 -6.98 -12.10 -15.22
C HIS A 30 -7.77 -13.31 -15.70
N LEU A 31 -9.03 -13.46 -15.26
CA LEU A 31 -9.91 -14.56 -15.64
C LEU A 31 -10.10 -14.66 -17.17
N ARG A 32 -10.08 -13.51 -17.85
CA ARG A 32 -10.21 -13.42 -19.31
C ARG A 32 -8.89 -13.52 -20.06
N GLY A 33 -7.76 -13.68 -19.36
CA GLY A 33 -6.43 -13.70 -19.96
C GLY A 33 -6.06 -12.42 -20.69
N GLN A 34 -6.69 -11.28 -20.33
CA GLN A 34 -6.45 -10.02 -21.01
C GLN A 34 -5.14 -9.39 -20.53
N HIS A 35 -4.32 -8.94 -21.48
CA HIS A 35 -3.09 -8.18 -21.24
C HIS A 35 -2.07 -8.87 -20.31
N ASN A 36 -2.09 -10.21 -20.19
CA ASN A 36 -1.28 -10.95 -19.22
C ASN A 36 -1.46 -10.44 -17.77
N CYS A 37 -2.66 -9.95 -17.45
CA CYS A 37 -2.95 -9.43 -16.12
C CYS A 37 -2.86 -10.56 -15.07
N PRO A 38 -2.01 -10.42 -14.03
CA PRO A 38 -1.87 -11.45 -13.00
C PRO A 38 -3.10 -11.54 -12.11
N ALA A 39 -3.28 -12.67 -11.43
CA ALA A 39 -4.33 -12.81 -10.43
C ALA A 39 -4.16 -11.74 -9.32
N PRO A 40 -5.26 -11.19 -8.78
CA PRO A 40 -5.18 -10.26 -7.65
C PRO A 40 -4.45 -10.91 -6.48
N CYS A 41 -3.58 -10.14 -5.84
CA CYS A 41 -2.91 -10.57 -4.62
C CYS A 41 -3.94 -10.80 -3.52
N ARG A 42 -3.66 -11.76 -2.63
CA ARG A 42 -4.49 -11.95 -1.43
C ARG A 42 -4.33 -10.74 -0.52
N LYS A 43 -5.43 -10.03 -0.26
CA LYS A 43 -5.47 -8.98 0.77
C LYS A 43 -5.16 -9.61 2.13
N LEU A 44 -4.18 -9.05 2.84
CA LEU A 44 -3.91 -9.44 4.21
C LEU A 44 -5.03 -8.91 5.11
N PRO A 45 -5.48 -9.67 6.13
CA PRO A 45 -6.44 -9.16 7.10
C PRO A 45 -5.93 -7.88 7.77
N PRO A 46 -6.80 -6.94 8.18
CA PRO A 46 -6.37 -5.74 8.91
C PRO A 46 -5.63 -6.05 10.21
N SER A 47 -5.87 -7.21 10.81
CA SER A 47 -5.16 -7.69 12.00
C SER A 47 -3.77 -8.27 11.71
N PHE A 48 -3.39 -8.42 10.44
CA PHE A 48 -2.08 -8.92 10.07
C PHE A 48 -1.07 -7.77 10.18
N CYS A 49 -0.30 -7.80 11.25
CA CYS A 49 0.74 -6.83 11.54
C CYS A 49 2.11 -7.49 11.60
N HIS A 50 3.15 -6.68 11.49
CA HIS A 50 4.52 -7.07 11.77
C HIS A 50 5.34 -5.83 12.07
N THR A 51 5.86 -5.66 13.28
CA THR A 51 6.83 -4.59 13.57
C THR A 51 8.20 -5.01 13.04
N ALA A 52 8.78 -4.18 12.18
CA ALA A 52 9.94 -4.56 11.41
C ALA A 52 11.17 -4.80 12.31
N SER A 53 11.89 -5.88 12.02
CA SER A 53 13.05 -6.31 12.80
C SER A 53 14.37 -6.09 12.05
N ALA A 54 15.47 -5.98 12.79
CA ALA A 54 16.79 -5.77 12.20
C ALA A 54 17.13 -6.85 11.17
N GLY A 55 17.60 -6.43 10.00
CA GLY A 55 17.87 -7.30 8.84
C GLY A 55 16.80 -7.27 7.76
N GLU A 56 15.61 -6.76 8.07
CA GLU A 56 14.53 -6.58 7.09
C GLU A 56 14.70 -5.27 6.30
N ASP A 57 14.25 -5.28 5.04
CA ASP A 57 14.24 -4.08 4.22
C ASP A 57 13.37 -2.98 4.83
N CYS A 58 12.19 -3.32 5.37
CA CYS A 58 11.36 -2.34 6.06
C CYS A 58 12.11 -1.67 7.21
N HIS A 59 12.79 -2.45 8.07
CA HIS A 59 13.56 -1.90 9.19
C HIS A 59 14.64 -0.93 8.72
N ARG A 60 15.34 -1.25 7.62
CA ARG A 60 16.33 -0.36 7.01
C ARG A 60 15.73 0.97 6.54
N HIS A 61 14.56 0.94 5.88
CA HIS A 61 13.89 2.15 5.42
C HIS A 61 13.35 2.99 6.58
N VAL A 62 12.74 2.37 7.60
CA VAL A 62 12.25 3.05 8.80
C VAL A 62 13.40 3.73 9.53
N THR A 63 14.50 3.01 9.73
CA THR A 63 15.70 3.55 10.40
C THR A 63 16.24 4.77 9.66
N TRP A 64 16.37 4.68 8.33
CA TRP A 64 16.85 5.80 7.51
C TRP A 64 15.89 6.99 7.55
N ALA A 65 14.58 6.75 7.44
CA ALA A 65 13.56 7.80 7.48
C ALA A 65 13.58 8.56 8.81
N MET A 66 13.70 7.83 9.93
CA MET A 66 13.74 8.40 11.27
C MET A 66 15.05 9.15 11.55
N GLN A 67 16.20 8.61 11.14
CA GLN A 67 17.51 9.18 11.52
C GLN A 67 18.00 10.28 10.58
N VAL A 68 17.65 10.19 9.30
CA VAL A 68 18.19 11.04 8.21
C VAL A 68 17.08 11.71 7.43
N GLY A 69 16.09 10.95 6.97
CA GLY A 69 15.08 11.42 6.03
C GLY A 69 14.27 12.60 6.58
N ILE A 70 13.71 12.47 7.78
CA ILE A 70 12.87 13.53 8.41
C ILE A 70 13.64 14.85 8.60
N LYS A 71 14.95 14.79 8.84
CA LYS A 71 15.82 15.96 9.04
C LYS A 71 16.22 16.64 7.73
N THR A 72 16.49 15.82 6.70
CA THR A 72 17.04 16.30 5.42
C THR A 72 15.94 16.66 4.41
N MET A 73 14.77 16.04 4.53
CA MET A 73 13.65 16.22 3.61
C MET A 73 12.30 16.26 4.36
N PRO A 74 12.10 17.19 5.31
CA PRO A 74 10.89 17.25 6.14
C PRO A 74 9.59 17.40 5.33
N ALA A 75 9.66 18.03 4.15
CA ALA A 75 8.50 18.19 3.26
C ALA A 75 7.95 16.86 2.68
N MET A 76 8.73 15.77 2.76
CA MET A 76 8.30 14.43 2.32
C MET A 76 7.48 13.69 3.37
N TYR A 77 7.32 14.26 4.57
CA TYR A 77 6.64 13.64 5.71
C TYR A 77 5.39 14.43 6.09
N PRO A 78 4.36 13.75 6.64
CA PRO A 78 3.19 14.44 7.15
C PRO A 78 3.58 15.28 8.37
N ALA A 79 2.90 16.42 8.57
CA ALA A 79 3.17 17.32 9.69
C ALA A 79 2.99 16.67 11.08
N THR A 80 2.31 15.53 11.17
CA THR A 80 2.14 14.74 12.40
C THR A 80 3.36 13.89 12.75
N LEU A 81 4.30 13.69 11.83
CA LEU A 81 5.51 12.91 12.06
C LEU A 81 6.68 13.86 12.33
N THR A 82 7.39 13.62 13.42
CA THR A 82 8.48 14.46 13.92
C THR A 82 9.74 13.62 14.21
N GLU A 83 10.86 14.28 14.51
CA GLU A 83 12.10 13.61 14.91
C GLU A 83 11.94 12.75 16.19
N ASP A 84 10.98 13.09 17.04
CA ASP A 84 10.70 12.38 18.30
C ASP A 84 9.64 11.27 18.14
N SER A 85 9.11 11.07 16.93
CA SER A 85 8.12 10.04 16.66
C SER A 85 8.71 8.63 16.79
N SER A 86 7.89 7.67 17.20
CA SER A 86 8.34 6.28 17.41
C SER A 86 8.68 5.58 16.10
N PHE A 87 9.45 4.49 16.20
CA PHE A 87 9.76 3.62 15.06
C PHE A 87 8.48 3.13 14.36
N GLU A 88 7.47 2.71 15.14
CA GLU A 88 6.16 2.27 14.64
C GLU A 88 5.42 3.38 13.91
N SER A 89 5.59 4.64 14.33
CA SER A 89 4.98 5.79 13.65
C SER A 89 5.60 6.01 12.26
N PHE A 90 6.92 5.88 12.15
CA PHE A 90 7.61 5.89 10.86
C PHE A 90 7.25 4.68 10.01
N GLN A 91 7.16 3.48 10.60
CA GLN A 91 6.74 2.28 9.91
C GLN A 91 5.31 2.37 9.38
N ALA A 92 4.38 2.90 10.18
CA ALA A 92 2.99 3.12 9.78
C ALA A 92 2.91 4.08 8.58
N PHE A 93 3.72 5.15 8.59
CA PHE A 93 3.83 6.06 7.45
C PHE A 93 4.36 5.34 6.20
N LEU A 94 5.47 4.61 6.30
CA LEU A 94 6.03 3.88 5.16
C LEU A 94 5.10 2.79 4.63
N HIS A 95 4.37 2.10 5.51
CA HIS A 95 3.30 1.17 5.14
C HIS A 95 2.19 1.88 4.34
N HIS A 96 1.74 3.03 4.83
CA HIS A 96 0.67 3.82 4.20
C HIS A 96 1.03 4.29 2.79
N ILE A 97 2.29 4.68 2.57
CA ILE A 97 2.77 5.10 1.24
C ILE A 97 3.34 3.94 0.41
N HIS A 98 3.21 2.70 0.89
CA HIS A 98 3.71 1.47 0.24
C HIS A 98 5.21 1.52 -0.10
N HIS A 99 6.03 1.98 0.84
CA HIS A 99 7.48 2.07 0.69
C HIS A 99 8.23 1.09 1.58
N GLY A 100 9.30 0.49 1.04
CA GLY A 100 10.24 -0.36 1.80
C GLY A 100 9.67 -1.70 2.26
N ASP A 101 8.65 -2.24 1.59
CA ASP A 101 8.01 -3.52 1.93
C ASP A 101 7.50 -3.60 3.38
N CYS A 102 7.08 -2.45 3.92
CA CYS A 102 6.56 -2.36 5.27
C CYS A 102 5.12 -2.85 5.39
N LEU A 103 4.89 -3.77 6.33
CA LEU A 103 3.56 -4.09 6.87
C LEU A 103 3.17 -3.06 7.93
N ALA A 104 1.88 -3.05 8.29
CA ALA A 104 1.42 -2.28 9.44
C ALA A 104 2.15 -2.75 10.71
N PRO A 105 2.63 -1.84 11.56
CA PRO A 105 3.26 -2.22 12.84
C PRO A 105 2.22 -2.93 13.72
N CYS A 106 2.69 -3.80 14.61
CA CYS A 106 1.81 -4.41 15.61
C CYS A 106 1.52 -3.43 16.73
N GLU A 107 0.25 -3.35 17.15
CA GLU A 107 -0.13 -2.64 18.37
C GLU A 107 0.49 -3.37 19.58
N VAL A 108 1.12 -2.60 20.47
CA VAL A 108 1.69 -3.07 21.74
C VAL A 108 0.79 -2.72 22.91
#